data_AF-A0A8S3Z9M8-F1
#
_entry.id   AF-A0A8S3Z9M8-F1
#
_cell.length_a   1.000
_cell.length_b   1.000
_cell.length_c   1.000
_cell.angle_alpha   90.00
_cell.angle_beta   90.00
_cell.angle_gamma   90.00
#
_symmetry.space_group_name_H-M   'P 1'
#
loop_
_entity.id
_entity.type
_entity.pdbx_description
1 polymer ?
#
loop_
_entity_poly.entity_id
_entity_poly.type
_entity_poly.pdbx_seq_one_letter_code
_entity_poly.pdbx_strand_id
1 'polypeptide(L)'
;MAFFGLTYLGYQNSLKEVSLASQQDPIRSKTQLGFLALPPLKNQNPPPRSIIPIDQTSQYGKGPDDSYTEYMRLRSKHTRNPTDLHQIYKRPATTSHNIGWWTKDEPLQVNHPWAYVPRRAKFRSEMSRFVDEMKLTNRSFTLF
;
A
#
# COMPACT_ATOMS: atom_id res chain seq x y z
N MET A 1 -39.78 -5.34 13.22
CA MET A 1 -39.72 -4.35 12.12
C MET A 1 -38.45 -3.52 12.27
N ALA A 2 -37.50 -3.65 11.35
CA ALA A 2 -36.34 -2.75 11.24
C ALA A 2 -36.04 -2.57 9.75
N PHE A 3 -36.62 -1.52 9.15
CA PHE A 3 -36.68 -1.37 7.69
C PHE A 3 -36.24 0.03 7.23
N PHE A 4 -35.20 0.59 7.84
CA PHE A 4 -34.64 1.89 7.43
C PHE A 4 -33.10 1.98 7.48
N GLY A 5 -32.37 0.85 7.49
CA GLY A 5 -30.90 0.87 7.37
C GLY A 5 -30.13 1.63 8.47
N LEU A 6 -30.82 2.21 9.45
CA LEU A 6 -30.25 2.84 10.63
C LEU A 6 -29.89 1.76 11.64
N THR A 7 -28.76 1.10 11.39
CA THR A 7 -28.10 0.34 12.44
C THR A 7 -27.36 1.35 13.33
N TYR A 8 -27.81 1.53 14.57
CA TYR A 8 -27.15 2.39 15.58
C TYR A 8 -25.76 1.88 16.00
N LEU A 9 -25.18 0.94 15.24
CA LEU A 9 -23.92 0.26 15.49
C LEU A 9 -22.75 0.88 14.70
N GLY A 10 -23.00 2.02 14.04
CA GLY A 10 -22.02 2.67 13.19
C GLY A 10 -21.80 1.92 11.88
N TYR A 11 -20.60 2.09 11.34
CA TYR A 11 -20.22 1.54 10.05
C TYR A 11 -20.05 0.02 10.07
N GLN A 12 -20.92 -0.69 9.35
CA GLN A 12 -20.91 -2.15 9.27
C GLN A 12 -19.69 -2.70 8.50
N ASN A 13 -19.07 -1.88 7.64
CA ASN A 13 -17.86 -2.26 6.91
C ASN A 13 -16.89 -1.09 6.78
N SER A 14 -16.12 -0.88 7.86
CA SER A 14 -15.18 0.22 8.01
C SER A 14 -14.07 0.22 6.93
N LEU A 15 -13.55 -0.94 6.54
CA LEU A 15 -12.54 -1.05 5.49
C LEU A 15 -13.08 -0.60 4.13
N LYS A 16 -14.32 -1.00 3.81
CA LYS A 16 -14.94 -0.61 2.55
C LYS A 16 -15.05 0.90 2.48
N GLU A 17 -15.57 1.56 3.49
CA GLU A 17 -15.73 3.03 3.51
C GLU A 17 -14.45 3.83 3.35
N VAL A 18 -13.35 3.33 3.89
CA VAL A 18 -12.08 4.03 3.80
C VAL A 18 -11.42 3.83 2.43
N SER A 19 -11.87 2.85 1.64
CA SER A 19 -11.33 2.57 0.31
C SER A 19 -11.71 3.64 -0.71
N LEU A 20 -10.74 4.06 -1.53
CA LEU A 20 -10.92 5.07 -2.58
C LEU A 20 -11.93 4.62 -3.63
N ALA A 21 -11.87 3.35 -4.05
CA ALA A 21 -12.82 2.78 -5.00
C ALA A 21 -14.27 2.93 -4.51
N SER A 22 -14.55 2.60 -3.24
CA SER A 22 -15.90 2.73 -2.70
C SER A 22 -16.41 4.18 -2.59
N GLN A 23 -15.50 5.15 -2.50
CA GLN A 23 -15.85 6.57 -2.40
C GLN A 23 -16.14 7.15 -3.78
N GLN A 24 -15.55 6.57 -4.83
CA GLN A 24 -15.78 6.94 -6.22
C GLN A 24 -17.05 6.30 -6.80
N ASP A 25 -17.58 5.24 -6.17
CA ASP A 25 -18.81 4.58 -6.60
C ASP A 25 -20.02 5.53 -6.58
N PRO A 26 -20.58 5.94 -7.73
CA PRO A 26 -21.66 6.92 -7.80
C PRO A 26 -22.96 6.40 -7.19
N ILE A 27 -23.15 5.08 -7.23
CA ILE A 27 -24.30 4.32 -6.70
C ILE A 27 -24.44 4.50 -5.18
N ARG A 28 -23.39 4.92 -4.49
CA ARG A 28 -23.37 5.13 -3.04
C ARG A 28 -24.01 6.45 -2.59
N SER A 29 -24.21 7.40 -3.50
CA SER A 29 -24.45 8.80 -3.14
C SER A 29 -25.92 9.18 -2.85
N LYS A 30 -26.91 8.36 -3.22
CA LYS A 30 -28.33 8.47 -2.81
C LYS A 30 -29.08 7.25 -3.34
N THR A 31 -29.91 6.63 -2.51
CA THR A 31 -30.92 5.59 -2.83
C THR A 31 -30.42 4.24 -3.41
N GLN A 32 -30.44 3.19 -2.58
CA GLN A 32 -30.58 1.82 -3.05
C GLN A 32 -31.82 1.18 -2.40
N LEU A 33 -32.97 1.32 -3.07
CA LEU A 33 -34.19 0.54 -2.80
C LEU A 33 -34.58 -0.34 -4.01
N GLY A 34 -33.70 -0.50 -5.00
CA GLY A 34 -34.01 -1.30 -6.20
C GLY A 34 -32.79 -2.08 -6.67
N PHE A 35 -33.05 -3.29 -7.18
CA PHE A 35 -32.09 -4.13 -7.90
C PHE A 35 -31.45 -3.33 -9.03
N LEU A 36 -30.27 -2.77 -8.79
CA LEU A 36 -29.46 -2.13 -9.83
C LEU A 36 -28.43 -3.14 -10.32
N ALA A 37 -28.49 -3.39 -11.62
CA ALA A 37 -27.55 -4.22 -12.34
C ALA A 37 -26.11 -3.82 -12.01
N LEU A 38 -25.26 -4.84 -11.86
CA LEU A 38 -23.81 -4.66 -11.70
C LEU A 38 -23.30 -3.68 -12.77
N PRO A 39 -22.35 -2.78 -12.44
CA PRO A 39 -21.76 -1.90 -13.44
C PRO A 39 -21.21 -2.74 -14.60
N PRO A 40 -21.39 -2.28 -15.85
CA PRO A 40 -20.97 -3.05 -17.02
C PRO A 40 -19.47 -3.33 -16.97
N LEU A 41 -19.08 -4.54 -17.35
CA LEU A 41 -17.68 -4.95 -17.41
C LEU A 41 -16.92 -4.00 -18.34
N LYS A 42 -15.84 -3.38 -17.84
CA LYS A 42 -15.01 -2.44 -18.60
C LYS A 42 -14.39 -3.07 -19.85
N ASN A 43 -14.10 -4.38 -19.81
CA ASN A 43 -13.61 -5.18 -20.93
C ASN A 43 -14.45 -6.45 -21.09
N GLN A 44 -15.08 -6.63 -22.25
CA GLN A 44 -15.87 -7.83 -22.56
C GLN A 44 -14.99 -9.06 -22.84
N ASN A 45 -13.80 -8.84 -23.42
CA ASN A 45 -12.83 -9.88 -23.75
C ASN A 45 -11.47 -9.57 -23.11
N PRO A 46 -11.18 -10.07 -21.90
CA PRO A 46 -9.85 -9.93 -21.32
C PRO A 46 -8.81 -10.72 -22.15
N PRO A 47 -7.54 -10.27 -22.21
CA PRO A 47 -6.50 -10.97 -22.95
C PRO A 47 -6.29 -12.40 -22.44
N PRO A 48 -5.90 -13.35 -23.32
CA PRO A 48 -5.57 -14.71 -22.92
C PRO A 48 -4.39 -14.71 -21.96
N ARG A 49 -4.45 -15.60 -20.96
CA ARG A 49 -3.44 -15.67 -19.90
C ARG A 49 -2.09 -16.08 -20.48
N SER A 50 -1.03 -15.36 -20.11
CA SER A 50 0.34 -15.85 -20.30
C SER A 50 0.66 -16.88 -19.22
N ILE A 51 1.32 -17.98 -19.61
CA ILE A 51 1.85 -19.00 -18.67
C ILE A 51 2.95 -18.39 -17.80
N ILE A 52 3.67 -17.41 -18.35
CA ILE A 52 4.72 -16.67 -17.67
C ILE A 52 4.07 -15.42 -17.05
N PRO A 53 4.19 -15.20 -15.73
CA PRO A 53 3.73 -13.96 -15.14
C PRO A 53 4.58 -12.80 -15.66
N ILE A 54 3.98 -11.92 -16.45
CA ILE A 54 4.63 -10.76 -17.06
C ILE A 54 4.92 -9.68 -15.98
N ASP A 55 4.11 -9.68 -14.91
CA ASP A 55 4.18 -8.72 -13.79
C ASP A 55 3.62 -9.35 -12.49
N GLN A 56 3.89 -8.79 -11.31
CA GLN A 56 3.29 -9.22 -10.03
C GLN A 56 1.75 -9.18 -10.05
N THR A 57 1.18 -8.26 -10.83
CA THR A 57 -0.28 -8.13 -11.06
C THR A 57 -0.86 -9.28 -11.88
N SER A 58 -0.06 -9.98 -12.69
CA SER A 58 -0.50 -11.11 -13.51
C SER A 58 -0.73 -12.40 -12.69
N GLN A 59 -0.32 -12.41 -11.41
CA GLN A 59 -0.53 -13.56 -10.52
C GLN A 59 -1.93 -13.62 -9.91
N TYR A 60 -2.71 -12.54 -10.00
CA TYR A 60 -4.06 -12.47 -9.43
C TYR A 60 -5.08 -13.23 -10.31
N GLY A 61 -5.98 -13.97 -9.68
CA GLY A 61 -6.96 -14.85 -10.33
C GLY A 61 -8.09 -14.13 -11.09
N LYS A 62 -9.02 -14.92 -11.66
CA LYS A 62 -10.08 -14.49 -12.61
C LYS A 62 -11.28 -13.80 -11.93
N GLY A 63 -11.04 -12.93 -10.97
CA GLY A 63 -12.11 -12.23 -10.24
C GLY A 63 -12.37 -12.81 -8.85
N PRO A 64 -13.59 -12.65 -8.31
CA PRO A 64 -13.89 -12.87 -6.89
C PRO A 64 -14.11 -14.33 -6.49
N ASP A 65 -14.36 -15.22 -7.46
CA ASP A 65 -14.56 -16.65 -7.23
C ASP A 65 -13.30 -17.26 -6.59
N ASP A 66 -13.47 -18.02 -5.51
CA ASP A 66 -12.38 -18.60 -4.73
C ASP A 66 -11.31 -17.61 -4.22
N SER A 67 -11.70 -16.34 -4.03
CA SER A 67 -10.78 -15.27 -3.58
C SER A 67 -9.97 -15.61 -2.32
N TYR A 68 -10.53 -16.40 -1.39
CA TYR A 68 -9.80 -16.84 -0.20
C TYR A 68 -8.68 -17.84 -0.50
N THR A 69 -8.92 -18.83 -1.37
CA THR A 69 -7.89 -19.82 -1.72
C THR A 69 -6.76 -19.18 -2.51
N GLU A 70 -7.11 -18.25 -3.41
CA GLU A 70 -6.15 -17.42 -4.13
C GLU A 70 -5.34 -16.53 -3.18
N TYR A 71 -5.99 -15.88 -2.20
CA TYR A 71 -5.30 -15.11 -1.17
C TYR A 71 -4.30 -15.96 -0.38
N MET A 72 -4.70 -17.17 0.04
CA MET A 72 -3.81 -18.08 0.77
C MET A 72 -2.64 -18.55 -0.11
N ARG A 73 -2.87 -18.80 -1.40
CA ARG A 73 -1.81 -19.12 -2.38
C ARG A 73 -0.83 -17.96 -2.58
N LEU A 74 -1.31 -16.73 -2.70
CA LEU A 74 -0.46 -15.55 -2.83
C LEU A 74 0.35 -15.30 -1.55
N ARG A 75 -0.27 -15.49 -0.38
CA ARG A 75 0.40 -15.39 0.91
C ARG A 75 1.52 -16.42 1.05
N SER A 76 1.30 -17.68 0.68
CA SER A 76 2.35 -18.72 0.74
C SER A 76 3.49 -18.44 -0.23
N LYS A 77 3.21 -17.81 -1.37
CA LYS A 77 4.20 -17.35 -2.35
C LYS A 77 4.89 -16.04 -1.98
N HIS A 78 4.52 -15.41 -0.86
CA HIS A 78 5.01 -14.09 -0.45
C HIS A 78 4.75 -12.99 -1.50
N THR A 79 3.73 -13.16 -2.33
CA THR A 79 3.30 -12.14 -3.27
C THR A 79 2.61 -11.01 -2.51
N ARG A 80 3.11 -9.78 -2.67
CA ARG A 80 2.54 -8.58 -2.05
C ARG A 80 1.71 -7.78 -3.06
N ASN A 81 0.83 -6.92 -2.55
CA ASN A 81 0.14 -5.95 -3.38
C ASN A 81 1.17 -4.92 -3.89
N PRO A 82 1.28 -4.69 -5.22
CA PRO A 82 2.17 -3.67 -5.77
C PRO A 82 1.68 -2.24 -5.54
N THR A 83 0.39 -2.05 -5.23
CA THR A 83 -0.17 -0.72 -4.93
C THR A 83 0.04 -0.35 -3.46
N ASP A 84 0.40 0.91 -3.23
CA ASP A 84 0.60 1.45 -1.89
C ASP A 84 -0.73 1.74 -1.18
N LEU A 85 -0.70 1.78 0.14
CA LEU A 85 -1.89 2.03 0.98
C LEU A 85 -2.58 3.36 0.63
N HIS A 86 -1.82 4.38 0.25
CA HIS A 86 -2.32 5.71 -0.13
C HIS A 86 -3.13 5.67 -1.44
N GLN A 87 -2.87 4.68 -2.29
CA GLN A 87 -3.58 4.49 -3.55
C GLN A 87 -4.86 3.65 -3.38
N ILE A 88 -4.93 2.84 -2.32
CA ILE A 88 -6.06 1.97 -2.03
C ILE A 88 -7.07 2.66 -1.11
N TYR A 89 -6.57 3.40 -0.13
CA TYR A 89 -7.36 4.01 0.94
C TYR A 89 -7.21 5.53 0.93
N LYS A 90 -8.26 6.23 1.38
CA LYS A 90 -8.23 7.69 1.54
C LYS A 90 -7.57 8.14 2.85
N ARG A 91 -7.63 7.28 3.87
CA ARG A 91 -7.08 7.47 5.22
C ARG A 91 -6.62 6.10 5.75
N PRO A 92 -5.77 6.02 6.79
CA PRO A 92 -5.37 4.72 7.33
C PRO A 92 -6.60 4.00 7.91
N ALA A 93 -6.88 2.79 7.41
CA ALA A 93 -8.05 2.02 7.82
C ALA A 93 -7.87 1.35 9.20
N THR A 94 -6.63 1.10 9.60
CA THR A 94 -6.24 0.52 10.90
C THR A 94 -5.11 1.35 11.51
N THR A 95 -4.88 1.17 12.82
CA THR A 95 -3.78 1.84 13.53
C THR A 95 -2.40 1.42 13.02
N SER A 96 -2.24 0.16 12.60
CA SER A 96 -0.99 -0.32 12.01
C SER A 96 -0.68 0.34 10.68
N HIS A 97 -1.69 0.66 9.86
CA HIS A 97 -1.50 1.41 8.62
C HIS A 97 -1.00 2.83 8.86
N ASN A 98 -1.27 3.43 10.04
CA ASN A 98 -0.81 4.78 10.35
C ASN A 98 0.73 4.90 10.34
N ILE A 99 1.44 3.84 10.72
CA ILE A 99 2.91 3.82 10.72
C ILE A 99 3.45 3.88 9.28
N GLY A 100 2.82 3.14 8.36
CA GLY A 100 3.18 3.12 6.95
C GLY A 100 2.52 4.22 6.11
N TRP A 101 1.73 5.10 6.73
CA TRP A 101 0.99 6.15 6.05
C TRP A 101 1.85 7.39 5.74
N TRP A 102 3.13 7.38 6.12
CA TRP A 102 4.02 8.48 5.85
C TRP A 102 5.20 7.91 5.09
N THR A 103 5.23 8.18 3.78
CA THR A 103 6.29 7.64 2.91
C THR A 103 7.50 8.57 2.90
N LYS A 104 8.69 7.99 2.70
CA LYS A 104 9.95 8.75 2.61
C LYS A 104 9.96 9.71 1.42
N ASP A 105 9.26 9.35 0.35
CA ASP A 105 9.30 10.03 -0.94
C ASP A 105 8.29 11.18 -1.03
N GLU A 106 7.52 11.43 0.04
CA GLU A 106 6.68 12.62 0.10
C GLU A 106 7.53 13.90 0.02
N PRO A 107 7.10 14.90 -0.77
CA PRO A 107 7.83 16.15 -0.91
C PRO A 107 7.71 16.98 0.37
N LEU A 108 8.50 16.63 1.39
CA LEU A 108 8.50 17.25 2.72
C LEU A 108 8.76 18.75 2.64
N GLN A 109 9.59 19.17 1.69
CA GLN A 109 9.86 20.59 1.42
C GLN A 109 8.60 21.37 1.04
N VAL A 110 7.68 20.75 0.29
CA VAL A 110 6.45 21.38 -0.19
C VAL A 110 5.36 21.29 0.87
N ASN A 111 5.15 20.10 1.43
CA ASN A 111 4.05 19.83 2.35
C ASN A 111 4.33 20.41 3.76
N HIS A 112 5.58 20.32 4.23
CA HIS A 112 5.99 20.67 5.59
C HIS A 112 7.32 21.43 5.60
N PRO A 113 7.38 22.65 5.03
CA PRO A 113 8.61 23.44 4.94
C PRO A 113 9.23 23.73 6.32
N TRP A 114 8.40 23.85 7.36
CA TRP A 114 8.84 24.07 8.74
C TRP A 114 9.60 22.89 9.35
N ALA A 115 9.33 21.66 8.88
CA ALA A 115 9.99 20.44 9.36
C ALA A 115 11.23 20.09 8.54
N TYR A 116 11.42 20.74 7.38
CA TYR A 116 12.53 20.45 6.49
C TYR A 116 13.83 21.09 6.97
N VAL A 117 14.86 20.27 7.14
CA VAL A 117 16.23 20.70 7.43
C VAL A 117 17.15 20.08 6.38
N PRO A 118 18.08 20.83 5.76
CA PRO A 118 19.03 20.28 4.80
C PRO A 118 19.89 19.22 5.49
N ARG A 119 19.67 17.94 5.15
CA ARG A 119 20.47 16.83 5.68
C ARG A 119 21.75 16.69 4.87
N ARG A 120 22.89 16.72 5.54
CA ARG A 120 24.19 16.40 4.93
C ARG A 120 24.58 14.99 5.37
N ALA A 121 24.69 14.06 4.42
CA ALA A 121 25.19 12.74 4.72
C ALA A 121 26.65 12.85 5.19
N LYS A 122 27.00 12.13 6.25
CA LYS A 122 28.40 12.00 6.67
C LYS A 122 29.08 11.02 5.74
N PHE A 123 29.81 11.53 4.76
CA PHE A 123 30.67 10.71 3.92
C PHE A 123 31.95 10.35 4.69
N ARG A 124 32.34 9.08 4.65
CA ARG A 124 33.66 8.65 5.15
C ARG A 124 34.67 8.87 4.02
N SER A 125 35.76 9.57 4.33
CA SER A 125 36.89 9.67 3.39
C SER A 125 37.64 8.33 3.32
N GLU A 126 38.35 8.08 2.21
CA GLU A 126 39.21 6.91 2.08
C GLU A 126 40.26 6.82 3.20
N MET A 127 40.78 7.97 3.66
CA MET A 127 41.67 8.02 4.82
C MET A 127 40.98 7.53 6.10
N SER A 128 39.73 7.95 6.34
CA SER A 128 38.96 7.48 7.51
C SER A 128 38.69 5.98 7.42
N ARG A 129 38.43 5.47 6.22
CA ARG A 129 38.24 4.04 5.96
C ARG A 129 39.52 3.25 6.22
N PHE A 130 40.65 3.69 5.68
CA PHE A 130 41.97 3.09 5.90
C PHE A 130 42.31 3.00 7.39
N VAL A 131 42.03 4.07 8.13
CA VAL A 131 42.27 4.14 9.57
C VAL A 131 41.39 3.16 10.33
N ASP A 132 40.11 3.05 9.97
CA ASP A 132 39.20 2.06 10.56
C ASP A 132 39.70 0.63 10.29
N GLU A 133 40.19 0.35 9.08
CA GLU A 133 40.77 -0.94 8.69
C GLU A 133 42.08 -1.25 9.47
N MET A 134 42.99 -0.27 9.59
CA MET A 134 44.25 -0.42 10.32
C MET A 134 44.06 -0.54 11.83
N LYS A 135 43.07 0.15 12.40
CA LYS A 135 42.71 0.02 13.82
C LYS A 135 42.19 -1.38 14.16
N LEU A 136 41.53 -2.05 13.21
CA LEU A 136 41.04 -3.42 13.40
C LEU A 136 42.15 -4.46 13.30
N THR A 137 43.11 -4.27 12.37
CA THR A 137 44.18 -5.24 12.13
C THR A 137 45.37 -5.06 13.06
N ASN A 138 45.69 -3.81 13.44
CA ASN A 138 46.85 -3.49 14.25
C ASN A 138 46.47 -2.70 15.51
N ARG A 139 46.60 -3.37 16.66
CA ARG A 139 46.28 -2.80 17.98
C ARG A 139 47.19 -1.64 18.40
N SER A 140 48.40 -1.53 17.84
CA SER A 140 49.32 -0.41 18.11
C SER A 140 49.22 0.72 17.09
N PHE A 141 48.32 0.62 16.11
CA PHE A 141 48.14 1.66 15.11
C PHE A 141 47.53 2.92 15.73
N THR A 142 48.19 4.05 15.51
CA THR A 142 47.76 5.39 15.94
C THR A 142 47.95 6.34 14.75
N LEU A 143 47.00 7.26 14.56
CA LEU A 143 47.05 8.24 13.47
C LEU A 143 47.94 9.45 13.82
N PHE A 144 48.35 9.53 15.09
CA PHE A 144 49.18 10.58 15.67
C PHE A 144 50.30 9.94 16.49
#